data_AF-A0ABD1YZE5-F1
#
_entry.id   AF-A0ABD1YZE5-F1
#
_cell.length_a   1.000
_cell.length_b   1.000
_cell.length_c   1.000
_cell.angle_alpha   90.00
_cell.angle_beta   90.00
_cell.angle_gamma   90.00
#
_symmetry.space_group_name_H-M   'P 1'
#
loop_
_entity.id
_entity.type
_entity.pdbx_description
1 polymer ?
#
loop_
_entity_poly.entity_id
_entity_poly.type
_entity_poly.pdbx_seq_one_letter_code
_entity_poly.pdbx_strand_id
1 'polypeptide(L)'
;MHDQSNEQEVVAKLKQEAVELQTRIDEQLVSSQELETQVKLKRRELVTLQANIDKLRENAAAGSSLFRPMPIPPDIPRKKTLILDLNGVLCKIERSAGALRQAKDLGWPLLGSSTTWVVPRHGLREFFEQVLELFCVIIWTSRTERNTELVLEALESGGCLPPGVKSGQACRIWSQSHCVKVEGVSKNDIPILLKDFATLEFWNISTRDVLMIDDSPKKGMTNSPYSALYPPTFTLLVTFPDDDTYLSSKLLPWLKGWGNSVQVTRDYVEEWYSAIECRDPVDELVNLFNPSMSQIVQETLWCSIPSRERRLLLKENTSTEPASPPTSPPAGPSKKPPGPSKKSKNPPKHKRPKVARDNIMYSDFLSIRTWK
;
A
#
# COMPACT_ATOMS: atom_id res chain seq x y z
N MET A 1 -38.10 -42.08 57.90
CA MET A 1 -39.01 -41.33 56.98
C MET A 1 -38.47 -39.94 56.57
N HIS A 2 -37.24 -39.54 56.93
CA HIS A 2 -36.68 -38.24 56.50
C HIS A 2 -35.78 -38.29 55.25
N ASP A 3 -35.54 -39.47 54.67
CA ASP A 3 -34.59 -39.64 53.56
C ASP A 3 -35.23 -39.46 52.16
N GLN A 4 -36.51 -39.82 52.02
CA GLN A 4 -37.22 -39.76 50.73
C GLN A 4 -37.51 -38.32 50.26
N SER A 5 -37.55 -37.34 51.17
CA SER A 5 -37.78 -35.94 50.82
C SER A 5 -36.57 -35.31 50.12
N ASN A 6 -35.35 -35.76 50.48
CA ASN A 6 -34.12 -35.23 49.91
C ASN A 6 -33.88 -35.77 48.50
N GLU A 7 -34.19 -37.04 48.27
CA GLU A 7 -34.12 -37.65 46.92
C GLU A 7 -35.07 -36.99 45.93
N GLN A 8 -36.30 -36.65 46.36
CA GLN A 8 -37.26 -35.98 45.48
C GLN A 8 -36.81 -34.56 45.10
N GLU A 9 -36.19 -33.83 46.02
CA GLU A 9 -35.63 -32.50 45.74
C GLU A 9 -34.46 -32.57 44.75
N VAL A 10 -33.56 -33.55 44.92
CA VAL A 10 -32.44 -33.78 44.00
C VAL A 10 -32.93 -34.15 42.60
N VAL A 11 -33.93 -35.04 42.50
CA VAL A 11 -34.54 -35.42 41.21
C VAL A 11 -35.22 -34.23 40.54
N ALA A 12 -35.88 -33.36 41.30
CA ALA A 12 -36.50 -32.15 40.76
C ALA A 12 -35.46 -31.17 40.21
N LYS A 13 -34.35 -30.94 40.93
CA LYS A 13 -33.24 -30.09 40.47
C LYS A 13 -32.59 -30.63 39.19
N LEU A 14 -32.31 -31.92 39.14
CA LEU A 14 -31.72 -32.55 37.96
C LEU A 14 -32.63 -32.47 36.73
N LYS A 15 -33.96 -32.59 36.92
CA LYS A 15 -34.92 -32.40 35.83
C LYS A 15 -34.95 -30.96 35.32
N GLN A 16 -34.85 -29.98 36.22
CA GLN A 16 -34.79 -28.58 35.84
C GLN A 16 -33.50 -28.27 35.07
N GLU A 17 -32.34 -28.72 35.57
CA GLU A 17 -31.06 -28.54 34.89
C GLU A 17 -31.04 -29.18 33.48
N ALA A 18 -31.67 -30.35 33.33
CA ALA A 18 -31.78 -31.02 32.03
C ALA A 18 -32.62 -30.20 31.02
N VAL A 19 -33.71 -29.56 31.47
CA VAL A 19 -34.55 -28.69 30.63
C VAL A 19 -33.81 -27.41 30.23
N GLU A 20 -33.06 -26.81 31.16
CA GLU A 20 -32.25 -25.62 30.87
C GLU A 20 -31.13 -25.92 29.86
N LEU A 21 -30.47 -27.08 29.99
CA LEU A 21 -29.45 -27.52 29.03
C LEU A 21 -30.04 -27.78 27.63
N GLN A 22 -31.20 -28.44 27.55
CA GLN A 22 -31.85 -28.69 26.26
C GLN A 22 -32.21 -27.37 25.56
N THR A 23 -32.75 -26.40 26.30
CA THR A 23 -33.05 -25.07 25.77
C THR A 23 -31.81 -24.39 25.19
N ARG A 24 -30.67 -24.44 25.88
CA ARG A 24 -29.40 -23.87 25.38
C ARG A 24 -28.89 -24.56 24.13
N ILE A 25 -29.04 -25.88 24.03
CA ILE A 25 -28.66 -26.64 22.83
C ILE A 25 -29.53 -26.22 21.64
N ASP A 26 -30.84 -26.09 21.85
CA ASP A 26 -31.77 -25.70 20.80
C ASP A 26 -31.52 -24.25 20.32
N GLU A 27 -31.24 -23.31 21.23
CA GLU A 27 -30.84 -21.93 20.92
C GLU A 27 -29.55 -21.88 20.08
N GLN A 28 -28.54 -22.68 20.44
CA GLN A 28 -27.29 -22.79 19.67
C GLN A 28 -27.51 -23.38 18.28
N LEU A 29 -28.41 -24.37 18.15
CA LEU A 29 -28.75 -25.01 16.88
C LEU A 29 -29.42 -24.01 15.92
N VAL A 30 -30.35 -23.18 16.42
CA VAL A 30 -31.02 -22.13 15.65
C VAL A 30 -30.00 -21.09 15.16
N SER A 31 -29.10 -20.62 16.02
CA SER A 31 -28.05 -19.67 15.64
C SER A 31 -27.13 -20.20 14.53
N SER A 32 -26.79 -21.49 14.58
CA SER A 32 -25.99 -22.15 13.53
C SER A 32 -26.72 -22.22 12.19
N GLN A 33 -28.03 -22.50 12.19
CA GLN A 33 -28.84 -22.55 10.97
C GLN A 33 -29.01 -21.16 10.33
N GLU A 34 -29.18 -20.12 11.14
CA GLU A 34 -29.21 -18.74 10.67
C GLU A 34 -27.89 -18.35 10.01
N LEU A 35 -26.76 -18.70 10.62
CA LEU A 35 -25.43 -18.44 10.07
C LEU A 35 -25.22 -19.17 8.73
N GLU A 36 -25.59 -20.45 8.64
CA GLU A 36 -25.52 -21.19 7.38
C GLU A 36 -26.36 -20.54 6.27
N THR A 37 -27.54 -20.01 6.63
CA THR A 37 -28.43 -19.35 5.69
C THR A 37 -27.81 -18.05 5.19
N GLN A 38 -27.18 -17.26 6.07
CA GLN A 38 -26.44 -16.06 5.69
C GLN A 38 -25.25 -16.38 4.78
N VAL A 39 -24.48 -17.43 5.08
CA VAL A 39 -23.36 -17.88 4.23
C VAL A 39 -23.84 -18.31 2.84
N LYS A 40 -24.95 -19.08 2.77
CA LYS A 40 -25.56 -19.48 1.50
C LYS A 40 -26.03 -18.26 0.69
N LEU A 41 -26.61 -17.24 1.33
CA LEU A 41 -27.02 -16.01 0.69
C LEU A 41 -25.81 -15.24 0.13
N LYS A 42 -24.76 -15.06 0.93
CA LYS A 42 -23.52 -14.39 0.52
C LYS A 42 -22.82 -15.09 -0.64
N ARG A 43 -22.81 -16.43 -0.68
CA ARG A 43 -22.29 -17.19 -1.82
C ARG A 43 -23.05 -16.91 -3.12
N ARG A 44 -24.38 -16.75 -3.07
CA ARG A 44 -25.20 -16.40 -4.24
C ARG A 44 -24.90 -14.98 -4.74
N GLU A 45 -24.74 -14.03 -3.82
CA GLU A 45 -24.31 -12.65 -4.14
C GLU A 45 -22.94 -12.65 -4.85
N LEU A 46 -21.98 -13.43 -4.34
CA LEU A 46 -20.63 -13.53 -4.90
C LEU A 46 -20.64 -14.12 -6.33
N VAL A 47 -21.42 -15.18 -6.57
CA VAL A 47 -21.61 -15.75 -7.92
C VAL A 47 -22.22 -14.72 -8.89
N THR A 48 -23.16 -13.89 -8.41
CA THR A 48 -23.82 -12.86 -9.23
C THR A 48 -22.85 -11.73 -9.57
N LEU A 49 -22.02 -11.29 -8.60
CA LEU A 49 -20.96 -10.31 -8.83
C LEU A 49 -19.93 -10.82 -9.84
N GLN A 50 -19.53 -12.10 -9.74
CA GLN A 50 -18.59 -12.70 -10.68
C GLN A 50 -19.15 -12.70 -12.11
N ALA A 51 -20.42 -13.09 -12.30
CA ALA A 51 -21.07 -13.05 -13.61
C ALA A 51 -21.15 -11.63 -14.19
N ASN A 52 -21.38 -10.61 -13.36
CA ASN A 52 -21.39 -9.21 -13.79
C ASN A 52 -19.99 -8.74 -14.22
N ILE A 53 -18.94 -9.14 -13.51
CA ILE A 53 -17.55 -8.85 -13.88
C ILE A 53 -17.23 -9.46 -15.23
N ASP A 54 -17.60 -10.72 -15.46
CA ASP A 54 -17.32 -11.41 -16.72
C ASP A 54 -18.08 -10.77 -17.89
N LYS A 55 -19.33 -10.35 -17.68
CA LYS A 55 -20.11 -9.59 -18.68
C LYS A 55 -19.49 -8.23 -19.00
N LEU A 56 -18.91 -7.54 -18.02
CA LEU A 56 -18.19 -6.28 -18.25
C LEU A 56 -16.91 -6.52 -19.07
N ARG A 57 -16.20 -7.63 -18.83
CA ARG A 57 -15.03 -8.04 -19.62
C ARG A 57 -15.40 -8.35 -21.07
N GLU A 58 -16.49 -9.08 -21.30
CA GLU A 58 -16.98 -9.37 -22.66
C GLU A 58 -17.38 -8.11 -23.42
N ASN A 59 -18.07 -7.17 -22.78
CA ASN A 59 -18.44 -5.89 -23.39
C ASN A 59 -17.19 -5.03 -23.71
N ALA A 60 -16.18 -5.05 -22.84
CA ALA A 60 -14.92 -4.36 -23.08
C ALA A 60 -14.15 -5.00 -24.26
N ALA A 61 -14.18 -6.33 -24.40
CA ALA A 61 -13.58 -7.04 -25.52
C ALA A 61 -14.30 -6.78 -26.85
N ALA A 62 -15.64 -6.75 -26.84
CA ALA A 62 -16.46 -6.49 -28.03
C ALA A 62 -16.32 -5.06 -28.58
N GLY A 63 -16.03 -4.07 -27.71
CA GLY A 63 -15.76 -2.69 -28.11
C GLY A 63 -14.36 -2.45 -28.70
N SER A 64 -13.46 -3.44 -28.67
CA SER A 64 -12.02 -3.27 -28.98
C SER A 64 -11.60 -3.74 -30.38
N SER A 65 -12.54 -3.78 -31.35
CA SER A 65 -12.25 -4.16 -32.75
C SER A 65 -11.32 -3.19 -33.50
N LEU A 66 -11.01 -2.00 -32.95
CA LEU A 66 -10.23 -0.96 -33.64
C LEU A 66 -8.73 -0.96 -33.30
N PHE A 67 -8.27 -1.76 -32.34
CA PHE A 67 -6.84 -1.87 -32.02
C PHE A 67 -6.37 -3.32 -32.12
N ARG A 68 -6.17 -3.81 -33.35
CA ARG A 68 -5.36 -5.03 -33.54
C ARG A 68 -3.95 -4.74 -33.04
N PRO A 69 -3.39 -5.55 -32.12
CA PRO A 69 -2.00 -5.42 -31.72
C PRO A 69 -1.13 -5.58 -32.97
N MET A 70 -0.33 -4.57 -33.28
CA MET A 70 0.76 -4.73 -34.25
C MET A 70 1.67 -5.85 -33.73
N PRO A 71 1.94 -6.89 -34.53
CA PRO A 71 2.94 -7.88 -34.19
C PRO A 71 4.28 -7.16 -34.05
N ILE A 72 4.78 -7.03 -32.81
CA ILE A 72 6.11 -6.50 -32.56
C ILE A 72 7.10 -7.59 -32.99
N PRO A 73 8.13 -7.25 -33.79
CA PRO A 73 9.13 -8.22 -34.21
C PRO A 73 9.74 -8.96 -33.00
N PRO A 74 9.97 -10.29 -33.12
CA PRO A 74 10.41 -11.15 -32.01
C PRO A 74 11.80 -10.79 -31.44
N ASP A 75 12.58 -9.97 -32.15
CA ASP A 75 14.01 -9.75 -31.87
C ASP A 75 14.31 -8.47 -31.06
N ILE A 76 13.29 -7.70 -30.66
CA ILE A 76 13.49 -6.52 -29.80
C ILE A 76 13.17 -6.92 -28.34
N PRO A 77 14.16 -6.85 -27.41
CA PRO A 77 13.88 -7.02 -25.99
C PRO A 77 12.82 -6.00 -25.56
N ARG A 78 11.61 -6.47 -25.22
CA ARG A 78 10.56 -5.58 -24.73
C ARG A 78 10.93 -5.13 -23.32
N LYS A 79 11.00 -3.81 -23.11
CA LYS A 79 11.08 -3.24 -21.77
C LYS A 79 9.90 -3.74 -20.93
N LYS A 80 10.17 -4.11 -19.68
CA LYS A 80 9.11 -4.44 -18.71
C LYS A 80 8.29 -3.18 -18.40
N THR A 81 7.05 -3.36 -17.93
CA THR A 81 6.16 -2.24 -17.62
C THR A 81 6.19 -1.92 -16.13
N LEU A 82 6.55 -0.69 -15.79
CA LEU A 82 6.56 -0.20 -14.41
C LEU A 82 5.42 0.79 -14.20
N ILE A 83 4.54 0.47 -13.27
CA ILE A 83 3.43 1.32 -12.86
C ILE A 83 3.81 2.00 -11.54
N LEU A 84 3.71 3.32 -11.48
CA LEU A 84 4.07 4.12 -10.30
C LEU A 84 2.85 4.90 -9.80
N ASP A 85 2.52 4.76 -8.51
CA ASP A 85 1.60 5.68 -7.86
C ASP A 85 2.24 7.06 -7.68
N LEU A 86 1.43 8.11 -7.71
CA LEU A 86 1.95 9.48 -7.63
C LEU A 86 2.13 9.93 -6.17
N ASN A 87 1.06 9.82 -5.38
CA ASN A 87 1.02 10.33 -4.01
C ASN A 87 1.43 9.25 -3.02
N GLY A 88 2.37 9.55 -2.13
CA GLY A 88 2.90 8.59 -1.15
C GLY A 88 4.05 7.74 -1.68
N VAL A 89 4.27 7.69 -3.00
CA VAL A 89 5.43 7.04 -3.62
C VAL A 89 6.40 8.08 -4.19
N LEU A 90 6.00 8.83 -5.23
CA LEU A 90 6.87 9.79 -5.91
C LEU A 90 6.87 11.18 -5.27
N CYS A 91 5.75 11.59 -4.68
CA CYS A 91 5.60 12.89 -4.03
C CYS A 91 4.59 12.83 -2.89
N LYS A 92 4.58 13.86 -2.06
CA LYS A 92 3.52 14.10 -1.09
C LYS A 92 2.71 15.31 -1.55
N ILE A 93 1.40 15.12 -1.69
CA ILE A 93 0.49 16.21 -1.99
C ILE A 93 -0.19 16.63 -0.69
N GLU A 94 -0.02 17.90 -0.33
CA GLU A 94 -0.45 18.46 0.95
C GLU A 94 -1.39 19.65 0.75
N ARG A 95 -2.42 19.72 1.60
CA ARG A 95 -3.40 20.82 1.64
C ARG A 95 -3.50 21.46 3.03
N SER A 96 -2.96 20.80 4.07
CA SER A 96 -2.96 21.28 5.43
C SER A 96 -1.92 22.37 5.64
N ALA A 97 -2.36 23.56 6.05
CA ALA A 97 -1.46 24.67 6.42
C ALA A 97 -0.43 24.30 7.49
N GLY A 98 -0.80 23.42 8.43
CA GLY A 98 0.10 22.96 9.49
C GLY A 98 1.25 22.11 8.96
N ALA A 99 0.93 21.13 8.11
CA ALA A 99 1.93 20.27 7.47
C ALA A 99 2.84 21.05 6.53
N LEU A 100 2.32 22.08 5.85
CA LEU A 100 3.11 22.97 5.00
C LEU A 100 4.11 23.80 5.79
N ARG A 101 3.69 24.33 6.94
CA ARG A 101 4.59 25.06 7.83
C ARG A 101 5.73 24.15 8.29
N GLN A 102 5.42 22.94 8.71
CA GLN A 102 6.43 21.96 9.10
C GLN A 102 7.38 21.62 7.94
N ALA A 103 6.84 21.35 6.75
CA ALA A 103 7.64 21.04 5.57
C ALA A 103 8.60 22.19 5.24
N LYS A 104 8.12 23.43 5.31
CA LYS A 104 8.94 24.64 5.13
C LYS A 104 10.02 24.78 6.20
N ASP A 105 9.67 24.54 7.47
CA ASP A 105 10.60 24.62 8.60
C ASP A 105 11.71 23.56 8.49
N LEU A 106 11.39 22.39 7.90
CA LEU A 106 12.34 21.31 7.60
C LEU A 106 13.10 21.50 6.28
N GLY A 107 12.78 22.52 5.48
CA GLY A 107 13.48 22.83 4.22
C GLY A 107 13.04 22.01 3.01
N TRP A 108 11.86 21.39 3.03
CA TRP A 108 11.34 20.67 1.88
C TRP A 108 11.01 21.63 0.71
N PRO A 109 11.31 21.26 -0.54
CA PRO A 109 10.86 22.00 -1.71
C PRO A 109 9.33 21.93 -1.81
N LEU A 110 8.69 23.11 -1.83
CA LEU A 110 7.23 23.24 -1.95
C LEU A 110 6.89 23.74 -3.35
N LEU A 111 6.28 22.88 -4.16
CA LEU A 111 5.84 23.17 -5.51
C LEU A 111 4.31 23.30 -5.56
N GLY A 112 3.78 23.84 -6.66
CA GLY A 112 2.32 23.92 -6.90
C GLY A 112 1.72 25.27 -6.56
N SER A 113 0.47 25.27 -6.07
CA SER A 113 -0.32 26.48 -5.84
C SER A 113 -0.80 26.59 -4.39
N SER A 114 -1.41 27.73 -4.05
CA SER A 114 -1.91 28.00 -2.69
C SER A 114 -2.90 26.97 -2.15
N THR A 115 -3.59 26.23 -3.03
CA THR A 115 -4.61 25.24 -2.65
C THR A 115 -4.13 23.79 -2.74
N THR A 116 -3.02 23.52 -3.40
CA THR A 116 -2.45 22.17 -3.56
C THR A 116 -0.94 22.30 -3.70
N TRP A 117 -0.25 21.85 -2.67
CA TRP A 117 1.20 21.84 -2.62
C TRP A 117 1.71 20.45 -2.88
N VAL A 118 2.83 20.38 -3.59
CA VAL A 118 3.49 19.14 -3.95
C VAL A 118 4.90 19.19 -3.42
N VAL A 119 5.24 18.22 -2.58
CA VAL A 119 6.61 17.99 -2.13
C VAL A 119 7.14 16.79 -2.92
N PRO A 120 8.14 16.95 -3.81
CA PRO A 120 8.79 15.83 -4.46
C PRO A 120 9.52 14.98 -3.42
N ARG A 121 9.51 13.66 -3.59
CA ARG A 121 10.35 12.78 -2.78
C ARG A 121 11.82 12.96 -3.21
N HIS A 122 12.74 12.84 -2.26
CA HIS A 122 14.16 13.10 -2.53
C HIS A 122 14.71 12.17 -3.62
N GLY A 123 15.51 12.72 -4.53
CA GLY A 123 16.08 12.00 -5.68
C GLY A 123 15.08 11.64 -6.78
N LEU A 124 13.88 12.26 -6.82
CA LEU A 124 12.84 11.92 -7.78
C LEU A 124 13.30 12.06 -9.24
N ARG A 125 14.05 13.10 -9.58
CA ARG A 125 14.46 13.36 -10.97
C ARG A 125 15.35 12.24 -11.48
N GLU A 126 16.44 11.98 -10.77
CA GLU A 126 17.44 10.96 -11.12
C GLU A 126 16.79 9.56 -11.11
N PHE A 127 15.91 9.29 -10.14
CA PHE A 127 15.10 8.09 -10.11
C PHE A 127 14.27 7.94 -11.40
N PHE A 128 13.53 8.99 -11.79
CA PHE A 128 12.59 8.92 -12.90
C PHE A 128 13.30 8.78 -14.25
N GLU A 129 14.40 9.50 -14.47
CA GLU A 129 15.24 9.38 -15.67
C GLU A 129 15.72 7.93 -15.85
N GLN A 130 16.20 7.30 -14.77
CA GLN A 130 16.70 5.93 -14.82
C GLN A 130 15.60 4.89 -15.08
N VAL A 131 14.40 5.05 -14.50
CA VAL A 131 13.31 4.11 -14.78
C VAL A 131 12.75 4.26 -16.20
N LEU A 132 12.79 5.46 -16.80
CA LEU A 132 12.42 5.63 -18.22
C LEU A 132 13.40 4.93 -19.18
N GLU A 133 14.68 4.88 -18.81
CA GLU A 133 15.69 4.12 -19.57
C GLU A 133 15.41 2.61 -19.51
N LEU A 134 14.97 2.09 -18.37
CA LEU A 134 14.79 0.65 -18.14
C LEU A 134 13.39 0.12 -18.52
N PHE A 135 12.35 0.94 -18.40
CA PHE A 135 10.96 0.46 -18.43
C PHE A 135 10.06 1.23 -19.39
N CYS A 136 8.95 0.60 -19.76
CA CYS A 136 7.76 1.33 -20.17
C CYS A 136 7.06 1.83 -18.90
N VAL A 137 7.11 3.13 -18.64
CA VAL A 137 6.58 3.71 -17.39
C VAL A 137 5.12 4.14 -17.57
N ILE A 138 4.32 3.89 -16.54
CA ILE A 138 2.95 4.38 -16.39
C ILE A 138 2.81 5.03 -15.01
N ILE A 139 2.41 6.29 -14.97
CA ILE A 139 1.95 6.90 -13.72
C ILE A 139 0.47 6.57 -13.59
N TRP A 140 0.09 5.76 -12.60
CA TRP A 140 -1.31 5.44 -12.34
C TRP A 140 -1.68 5.98 -10.96
N THR A 141 -2.59 6.94 -10.89
CA THR A 141 -2.99 7.62 -9.66
C THR A 141 -4.48 7.52 -9.42
N SER A 142 -4.88 7.43 -8.15
CA SER A 142 -6.30 7.46 -7.76
C SER A 142 -6.89 8.88 -7.75
N ARG A 143 -6.18 9.88 -8.26
CA ARG A 143 -6.64 11.27 -8.33
C ARG A 143 -7.36 11.55 -9.64
N THR A 144 -8.33 12.47 -9.58
CA THR A 144 -8.97 12.99 -10.80
C THR A 144 -7.93 13.49 -11.80
N GLU A 145 -8.28 13.44 -13.09
CA GLU A 145 -7.41 13.88 -14.18
C GLU A 145 -6.89 15.31 -13.98
N ARG A 146 -7.79 16.25 -13.72
CA ARG A 146 -7.43 17.65 -13.40
C ARG A 146 -6.41 17.78 -12.27
N ASN A 147 -6.58 17.02 -11.18
CA ASN A 147 -5.64 17.08 -10.05
C ASN A 147 -4.31 16.43 -10.40
N THR A 148 -4.32 15.42 -11.27
CA THR A 148 -3.12 14.73 -11.76
C THR A 148 -2.29 15.69 -12.62
N GLU A 149 -2.93 16.37 -13.57
CA GLU A 149 -2.28 17.37 -14.44
C GLU A 149 -1.59 18.47 -13.63
N LEU A 150 -2.25 19.02 -12.62
CA LEU A 150 -1.69 20.07 -11.76
C LEU A 150 -0.45 19.60 -11.00
N VAL A 151 -0.45 18.35 -10.53
CA VAL A 151 0.68 17.79 -9.79
C VAL A 151 1.86 17.53 -10.74
N LEU A 152 1.61 16.94 -11.90
CA LEU A 152 2.64 16.69 -12.91
C LEU A 152 3.24 17.99 -13.43
N GLU A 153 2.41 19.02 -13.66
CA GLU A 153 2.86 20.36 -14.01
C GLU A 153 3.77 20.97 -12.95
N ALA A 154 3.38 20.88 -11.68
CA ALA A 154 4.20 21.38 -10.58
C ALA A 154 5.55 20.66 -10.50
N LEU A 155 5.58 19.34 -10.66
CA LEU A 155 6.80 18.54 -10.61
C LEU A 155 7.71 18.78 -11.82
N GLU A 156 7.16 18.85 -13.03
CA GLU A 156 7.92 19.11 -14.26
C GLU A 156 8.47 20.55 -14.30
N SER A 157 7.63 21.55 -13.99
CA SER A 157 8.07 22.96 -13.91
C SER A 157 9.06 23.21 -12.76
N GLY A 158 8.95 22.46 -11.66
CA GLY A 158 9.92 22.45 -10.57
C GLY A 158 11.20 21.68 -10.87
N GLY A 159 11.38 21.16 -12.09
CA GLY A 159 12.57 20.43 -12.51
C GLY A 159 12.76 19.08 -11.82
N CYS A 160 11.71 18.54 -11.18
CA CYS A 160 11.72 17.28 -10.45
C CYS A 160 11.32 16.09 -11.32
N LEU A 161 10.67 16.32 -12.46
CA LEU A 161 10.40 15.34 -13.49
C LEU A 161 11.03 15.77 -14.83
N PRO A 162 11.44 14.81 -15.68
CA PRO A 162 11.89 15.12 -17.03
C PRO A 162 10.82 15.80 -17.89
N PRO A 163 11.22 16.60 -18.90
CA PRO A 163 10.28 17.15 -19.87
C PRO A 163 9.46 16.07 -20.57
N GLY A 164 8.19 16.35 -20.81
CA GLY A 164 7.29 15.46 -21.56
C GLY A 164 6.61 14.38 -20.72
N VAL A 165 6.80 14.37 -19.40
CA VAL A 165 6.03 13.50 -18.50
C VAL A 165 4.58 13.97 -18.43
N LYS A 166 4.33 15.26 -18.21
CA LYS A 166 2.98 15.85 -18.17
C LYS A 166 2.22 15.62 -19.48
N SER A 167 2.89 15.78 -20.63
CA SER A 167 2.27 15.61 -21.95
C SER A 167 2.03 14.15 -22.33
N GLY A 168 2.51 13.20 -21.53
CA GLY A 168 2.42 11.78 -21.82
C GLY A 168 3.41 11.29 -22.89
N GLN A 169 4.35 12.14 -23.33
CA GLN A 169 5.35 11.79 -24.33
C GLN A 169 6.44 10.86 -23.76
N ALA A 170 6.83 11.07 -22.50
CA ALA A 170 7.84 10.26 -21.83
C ALA A 170 7.27 8.99 -21.19
N CYS A 171 6.05 9.05 -20.66
CA CYS A 171 5.37 7.92 -19.99
C CYS A 171 3.85 8.04 -20.11
N ARG A 172 3.10 6.95 -19.91
CA ARG A 172 1.63 7.02 -19.93
C ARG A 172 1.10 7.54 -18.59
N ILE A 173 0.03 8.33 -18.63
CA ILE A 173 -0.62 8.89 -17.44
C ILE A 173 -2.03 8.33 -17.31
N TRP A 174 -2.30 7.66 -16.19
CA TRP A 174 -3.60 7.11 -15.83
C TRP A 174 -4.09 7.73 -14.54
N SER A 175 -5.23 8.41 -14.62
CA SER A 175 -5.89 9.04 -13.50
C SER A 175 -6.95 8.12 -12.89
N GLN A 176 -7.75 8.66 -11.98
CA GLN A 176 -8.87 7.99 -11.34
C GLN A 176 -9.87 7.38 -12.34
N SER A 177 -10.00 7.95 -13.55
CA SER A 177 -10.88 7.39 -14.59
C SER A 177 -10.49 6.00 -15.04
N HIS A 178 -9.24 5.59 -14.77
CA HIS A 178 -8.72 4.26 -15.09
C HIS A 178 -8.83 3.31 -13.88
N CYS A 179 -9.27 3.78 -12.72
CA CYS A 179 -9.46 2.93 -11.55
C CYS A 179 -10.84 2.26 -11.56
N VAL A 180 -10.93 1.05 -11.00
CA VAL A 180 -12.21 0.40 -10.71
C VAL A 180 -12.72 0.88 -9.35
N LYS A 181 -13.87 1.53 -9.33
CA LYS A 181 -14.50 2.04 -8.12
C LYS A 181 -15.29 0.93 -7.42
N VAL A 182 -14.95 0.65 -6.16
CA VAL A 182 -15.66 -0.30 -5.30
C VAL A 182 -16.27 0.42 -4.10
N GLU A 183 -17.59 0.35 -3.98
CA GLU A 183 -18.37 0.99 -2.92
C GLU A 183 -18.73 -0.01 -1.80
N GLY A 184 -19.06 0.49 -0.61
CA GLY A 184 -19.58 -0.34 0.50
C GLY A 184 -18.59 -1.28 1.19
N VAL A 185 -17.29 -1.20 0.86
CA VAL A 185 -16.26 -2.06 1.47
C VAL A 185 -15.49 -1.37 2.60
N SER A 186 -15.40 -0.03 2.59
CA SER A 186 -14.65 0.69 3.62
C SER A 186 -15.54 1.11 4.80
N LYS A 187 -14.95 1.21 6.00
CA LYS A 187 -15.65 1.59 7.24
C LYS A 187 -16.35 2.94 7.19
N ASN A 188 -15.97 3.82 6.26
CA ASN A 188 -16.44 5.21 6.18
C ASN A 188 -17.27 5.47 4.92
N ASP A 189 -17.73 4.42 4.22
CA ASP A 189 -18.41 4.52 2.91
C ASP A 189 -17.61 5.26 1.82
N ILE A 190 -16.30 5.44 2.02
CA ILE A 190 -15.41 6.01 1.02
C ILE A 190 -15.10 4.90 0.00
N PRO A 191 -15.40 5.12 -1.30
CA PRO A 191 -15.10 4.13 -2.33
C PRO A 191 -13.60 3.82 -2.40
N ILE A 192 -13.27 2.54 -2.54
CA ILE A 192 -11.90 2.11 -2.84
C ILE A 192 -11.71 2.22 -4.35
N LEU A 193 -10.59 2.82 -4.75
CA LEU A 193 -10.20 2.96 -6.14
C LEU A 193 -9.10 1.94 -6.44
N LEU A 194 -9.51 0.85 -7.09
CA LEU A 194 -8.63 -0.27 -7.42
C LEU A 194 -7.89 -0.01 -8.74
N LYS A 195 -6.64 -0.44 -8.79
CA LYS A 195 -5.78 -0.43 -9.98
C LYS A 195 -5.71 -1.85 -10.52
N ASP A 196 -6.79 -2.27 -11.17
CA ASP A 196 -7.00 -3.65 -11.58
C ASP A 196 -6.25 -3.98 -12.88
N PHE A 197 -5.34 -4.96 -12.81
CA PHE A 197 -4.53 -5.39 -13.94
C PHE A 197 -5.36 -6.04 -15.06
N ALA A 198 -6.58 -6.50 -14.80
CA ALA A 198 -7.47 -6.97 -15.85
C ALA A 198 -7.81 -5.86 -16.87
N THR A 199 -7.71 -4.59 -16.45
CA THR A 199 -7.89 -3.45 -17.37
C THR A 199 -6.68 -3.22 -18.27
N LEU A 200 -5.50 -3.79 -17.98
CA LEU A 200 -4.27 -3.61 -18.77
C LEU A 200 -4.34 -4.28 -20.14
N GLU A 201 -5.06 -5.40 -20.24
CA GLU A 201 -5.22 -6.14 -21.50
C GLU A 201 -5.95 -5.29 -22.54
N PHE A 202 -6.93 -4.48 -22.11
CA PHE A 202 -7.58 -3.49 -22.95
C PHE A 202 -6.58 -2.47 -23.55
N TRP A 203 -5.45 -2.25 -22.87
CA TRP A 203 -4.39 -1.33 -23.29
C TRP A 203 -3.19 -2.01 -23.95
N ASN A 204 -3.31 -3.29 -24.33
CA ASN A 204 -2.27 -4.10 -24.95
C ASN A 204 -0.97 -4.22 -24.12
N ILE A 205 -1.10 -4.23 -22.80
CA ILE A 205 0.02 -4.41 -21.88
C ILE A 205 -0.01 -5.84 -21.34
N SER A 206 1.10 -6.55 -21.49
CA SER A 206 1.27 -7.90 -20.96
C SER A 206 1.32 -7.86 -19.43
N THR A 207 0.41 -8.55 -18.76
CA THR A 207 0.38 -8.67 -17.29
C THR A 207 1.55 -9.46 -16.72
N ARG A 208 2.27 -10.23 -17.56
CA ARG A 208 3.41 -11.10 -17.16
C ARG A 208 4.65 -10.31 -16.70
N ASP A 209 4.87 -9.14 -17.28
CA ASP A 209 6.04 -8.29 -17.05
C ASP A 209 5.64 -6.89 -16.57
N VAL A 210 4.59 -6.83 -15.75
CA VAL A 210 4.11 -5.60 -15.11
C VAL A 210 4.40 -5.65 -13.62
N LEU A 211 4.96 -4.56 -13.10
CA LEU A 211 5.12 -4.35 -11.66
C LEU A 211 4.49 -3.01 -11.28
N MET A 212 3.65 -3.00 -10.24
CA MET A 212 3.10 -1.78 -9.67
C MET A 212 3.78 -1.40 -8.36
N ILE A 213 4.13 -0.13 -8.21
CA ILE A 213 4.64 0.45 -6.96
C ILE A 213 3.58 1.40 -6.42
N ASP A 214 2.96 1.03 -5.32
CA ASP A 214 1.87 1.79 -4.71
C ASP A 214 2.00 1.83 -3.19
N ASP A 215 1.75 2.96 -2.55
CA ASP A 215 1.82 3.05 -1.10
C ASP A 215 0.56 2.49 -0.38
N SER A 216 -0.35 1.85 -1.09
CA SER A 216 -1.61 1.38 -0.55
C SER A 216 -1.92 -0.04 -1.06
N PRO A 217 -1.60 -1.08 -0.28
CA PRO A 217 -1.99 -2.47 -0.52
C PRO A 217 -3.39 -2.66 -1.09
N LYS A 218 -4.38 -2.01 -0.47
CA LYS A 218 -5.80 -2.10 -0.87
C LYS A 218 -6.06 -1.69 -2.32
N LYS A 219 -5.25 -0.82 -2.94
CA LYS A 219 -5.46 -0.41 -4.33
C LYS A 219 -5.09 -1.52 -5.32
N GLY A 220 -4.21 -2.45 -4.92
CA GLY A 220 -3.77 -3.57 -5.75
C GLY A 220 -4.39 -4.93 -5.40
N MET A 221 -5.44 -4.96 -4.57
CA MET A 221 -5.96 -6.21 -4.01
C MET A 221 -6.52 -7.20 -5.03
N THR A 222 -6.82 -6.77 -6.25
CA THR A 222 -7.28 -7.63 -7.35
C THR A 222 -6.14 -8.26 -8.14
N ASN A 223 -4.91 -7.83 -7.87
CA ASN A 223 -3.72 -8.27 -8.59
C ASN A 223 -3.00 -9.34 -7.79
N SER A 224 -2.06 -10.05 -8.43
CA SER A 224 -1.19 -10.96 -7.71
C SER A 224 -0.39 -10.18 -6.64
N PRO A 225 -0.22 -10.72 -5.42
CA PRO A 225 0.64 -10.07 -4.42
C PRO A 225 2.09 -9.92 -4.91
N TYR A 226 2.52 -10.74 -5.87
CA TYR A 226 3.84 -10.68 -6.49
C TYR A 226 3.88 -9.84 -7.77
N SER A 227 2.84 -9.07 -8.06
CA SER A 227 2.85 -8.09 -9.16
C SER A 227 2.79 -6.65 -8.67
N ALA A 228 2.95 -6.44 -7.35
CA ALA A 228 3.01 -5.13 -6.74
C ALA A 228 4.02 -5.09 -5.58
N LEU A 229 4.62 -3.92 -5.35
CA LEU A 229 5.41 -3.60 -4.17
C LEU A 229 4.76 -2.44 -3.43
N TYR A 230 4.79 -2.51 -2.10
CA TYR A 230 4.12 -1.56 -1.22
C TYR A 230 5.13 -0.82 -0.34
N PRO A 231 5.87 0.16 -0.89
CA PRO A 231 6.89 0.89 -0.14
C PRO A 231 6.31 1.63 1.08
N PRO A 232 7.17 2.05 2.03
CA PRO A 232 6.79 3.03 3.03
C PRO A 232 6.21 4.28 2.38
N THR A 233 5.05 4.72 2.87
CA THR A 233 4.42 5.96 2.41
C THR A 233 5.35 7.13 2.71
N PHE A 234 5.62 7.95 1.71
CA PHE A 234 6.34 9.21 1.88
C PHE A 234 5.52 10.18 2.74
N THR A 235 6.08 10.59 3.87
CA THR A 235 5.46 11.55 4.80
C THR A 235 6.43 12.69 5.14
N LEU A 236 5.88 13.83 5.52
CA LEU A 236 6.64 15.04 5.89
C LEU A 236 6.88 15.16 7.41
N LEU A 237 6.40 14.20 8.20
CA LEU A 237 6.26 14.35 9.65
C LEU A 237 7.51 13.94 10.44
N VAL A 238 8.38 13.11 9.87
CA VAL A 238 9.38 12.35 10.65
C VAL A 238 10.81 12.36 10.07
N THR A 239 11.03 13.03 8.94
CA THR A 239 12.30 12.97 8.21
C THR A 239 12.68 14.34 7.65
N PHE A 240 13.96 14.68 7.74
CA PHE A 240 14.52 15.77 6.94
C PHE A 240 14.51 15.36 5.47
N PRO A 241 14.54 16.34 4.53
CA PRO A 241 14.58 16.06 3.10
C PRO A 241 15.59 15.00 2.68
N ASP A 242 16.78 15.02 3.30
CA ASP A 242 17.88 14.15 2.95
C ASP A 242 17.83 12.77 3.62
N ASP A 243 16.89 12.54 4.55
CA ASP A 243 16.75 11.26 5.25
C ASP A 243 15.93 10.24 4.44
N ASP A 244 14.94 10.70 3.65
CA ASP A 244 14.12 9.82 2.80
C ASP A 244 14.80 9.54 1.46
N THR A 245 15.84 8.71 1.49
CA THR A 245 16.58 8.28 0.29
C THR A 245 15.95 7.07 -0.40
N TYR A 246 14.72 6.66 -0.03
CA TYR A 246 14.16 5.37 -0.43
C TYR A 246 14.16 5.14 -1.95
N LEU A 247 13.82 6.17 -2.74
CA LEU A 247 13.82 6.06 -4.20
C LEU A 247 15.20 5.68 -4.76
N SER A 248 16.26 6.36 -4.31
CA SER A 248 17.61 6.21 -4.84
C SER A 248 18.38 5.06 -4.19
N SER A 249 18.21 4.84 -2.88
CA SER A 249 19.01 3.88 -2.11
C SER A 249 18.40 2.48 -2.01
N LYS A 250 17.08 2.35 -2.16
CA LYS A 250 16.37 1.07 -2.02
C LYS A 250 15.66 0.66 -3.31
N LEU A 251 14.74 1.51 -3.79
CA LEU A 251 13.85 1.14 -4.89
C LEU A 251 14.59 1.06 -6.23
N LEU A 252 15.38 2.07 -6.59
CA LEU A 252 16.09 2.08 -7.89
C LEU A 252 17.07 0.91 -8.06
N PRO A 253 17.95 0.57 -7.09
CA PRO A 253 18.83 -0.59 -7.22
C PRO A 253 18.06 -1.90 -7.41
N TRP A 254 16.96 -2.07 -6.66
CA TRP A 254 16.11 -3.26 -6.79
C TRP A 254 15.44 -3.33 -8.17
N LEU A 255 14.90 -2.20 -8.65
CA LEU A 255 14.31 -2.10 -9.99
C LEU A 255 15.35 -2.34 -11.09
N LYS A 256 16.61 -1.88 -10.94
CA LYS A 256 17.70 -2.19 -11.87
C LYS A 256 17.95 -3.69 -11.96
N GLY A 257 17.91 -4.41 -10.85
CA GLY A 257 18.00 -5.87 -10.84
C GLY A 257 16.84 -6.51 -11.63
N TRP A 258 15.61 -6.07 -11.36
CA TRP A 258 14.42 -6.59 -12.03
C TRP A 258 14.39 -6.29 -13.53
N GLY A 259 14.70 -5.05 -13.93
CA GLY A 259 14.68 -4.60 -15.32
C GLY A 259 15.72 -5.31 -16.20
N ASN A 260 16.85 -5.72 -15.62
CA ASN A 260 17.88 -6.50 -16.30
C ASN A 260 17.69 -8.02 -16.18
N SER A 261 16.71 -8.47 -15.39
CA SER A 261 16.44 -9.88 -15.19
C SER A 261 15.58 -10.45 -16.33
N VAL A 262 15.92 -11.68 -16.74
CA VAL A 262 15.10 -12.48 -17.65
C VAL A 262 13.88 -13.10 -16.95
N GLN A 263 13.86 -13.10 -15.61
CA GLN A 263 12.74 -13.63 -14.85
C GLN A 263 11.48 -12.80 -15.08
N VAL A 264 10.33 -13.47 -15.09
CA VAL A 264 9.03 -12.78 -15.10
C VAL A 264 8.81 -12.05 -13.79
N THR A 265 7.92 -11.05 -13.76
CA THR A 265 7.74 -10.23 -12.55
C THR A 265 7.42 -11.06 -11.31
N ARG A 266 6.49 -12.01 -11.42
CA ARG A 266 6.07 -12.85 -10.30
C ARG A 266 7.27 -13.52 -9.63
N ASP A 267 8.03 -14.28 -10.41
CA ASP A 267 9.13 -15.10 -9.90
C ASP A 267 10.21 -14.23 -9.27
N TYR A 268 10.53 -13.10 -9.92
CA TYR A 268 11.51 -12.15 -9.40
C TYR A 268 11.04 -11.50 -8.09
N VAL A 269 9.79 -11.07 -8.03
CA VAL A 269 9.23 -10.45 -6.81
C VAL A 269 9.17 -11.48 -5.69
N GLU A 270 8.70 -12.69 -5.94
CA GLU A 270 8.63 -13.77 -4.95
C GLU A 270 10.02 -14.11 -4.37
N GLU A 271 11.07 -14.16 -5.21
CA GLU A 271 12.43 -14.43 -4.77
C GLU A 271 13.06 -13.26 -3.99
N TRP A 272 12.82 -12.02 -4.43
CA TRP A 272 13.55 -10.83 -3.95
C TRP A 272 12.71 -9.90 -3.07
N TYR A 273 11.50 -10.29 -2.66
CA TYR A 273 10.59 -9.46 -1.87
C TYR A 273 11.23 -9.00 -0.56
N SER A 274 11.87 -9.91 0.17
CA SER A 274 12.52 -9.62 1.46
C SER A 274 13.75 -8.71 1.34
N ALA A 275 14.27 -8.52 0.13
CA ALA A 275 15.42 -7.64 -0.13
C ALA A 275 15.02 -6.17 -0.31
N ILE A 276 13.72 -5.87 -0.44
CA ILE A 276 13.19 -4.51 -0.50
C ILE A 276 12.33 -4.21 0.72
N GLU A 277 12.47 -3.02 1.26
CA GLU A 277 11.65 -2.56 2.38
C GLU A 277 10.24 -2.24 1.88
N CYS A 278 9.30 -3.15 2.10
CA CYS A 278 7.90 -3.02 1.71
C CYS A 278 6.99 -3.51 2.84
N ARG A 279 5.75 -3.00 2.85
CA ARG A 279 4.68 -3.48 3.72
C ARG A 279 4.10 -4.77 3.20
N ASP A 280 3.78 -5.68 4.11
CA ASP A 280 2.99 -6.87 3.80
C ASP A 280 1.55 -6.47 3.44
N PRO A 281 1.06 -6.76 2.22
CA PRO A 281 -0.31 -6.47 1.86
C PRO A 281 -1.33 -7.24 2.70
N VAL A 282 -0.99 -8.41 3.23
CA VAL A 282 -1.90 -9.28 3.99
C VAL A 282 -2.39 -8.57 5.25
N ASP A 283 -1.48 -7.95 6.01
CA ASP A 283 -1.82 -7.26 7.25
C ASP A 283 -2.81 -6.11 7.02
N GLU A 284 -2.61 -5.32 5.96
CA GLU A 284 -3.48 -4.19 5.66
C GLU A 284 -4.85 -4.65 5.13
N LEU A 285 -4.89 -5.74 4.35
CA LEU A 285 -6.14 -6.31 3.86
C LEU A 285 -6.97 -6.91 4.98
N VAL A 286 -6.36 -7.66 5.91
CA VAL A 286 -7.06 -8.22 7.07
C VAL A 286 -7.73 -7.11 7.91
N ASN A 287 -7.09 -5.95 8.04
CA ASN A 287 -7.63 -4.80 8.77
C ASN A 287 -8.75 -4.06 8.01
N LEU A 288 -8.75 -4.16 6.68
CA LEU A 288 -9.70 -3.46 5.81
C LEU A 288 -11.08 -4.13 5.82
N PHE A 289 -11.11 -5.45 5.79
CA PHE A 289 -12.36 -6.20 5.87
C PHE A 289 -12.85 -6.26 7.33
N ASN A 290 -14.14 -6.03 7.55
CA ASN A 290 -14.78 -6.12 8.87
C ASN A 290 -14.32 -7.42 9.58
N PRO A 291 -13.99 -7.44 10.88
CA PRO A 291 -13.57 -8.65 11.58
C PRO A 291 -14.46 -9.89 11.31
N SER A 292 -15.77 -9.70 11.09
CA SER A 292 -16.70 -10.78 10.72
C SER A 292 -16.50 -11.37 9.31
N MET A 293 -15.88 -10.61 8.40
CA MET A 293 -15.49 -11.03 7.04
C MET A 293 -14.03 -11.52 6.98
N SER A 294 -13.23 -11.26 8.01
CA SER A 294 -11.79 -11.57 8.01
C SER A 294 -11.53 -13.06 7.80
N GLN A 295 -12.36 -13.95 8.33
CA GLN A 295 -12.16 -15.40 8.22
C GLN A 295 -12.37 -15.91 6.78
N ILE A 296 -13.38 -15.42 6.07
CA ILE A 296 -13.67 -15.80 4.67
C ILE A 296 -12.66 -15.18 3.71
N VAL A 297 -12.28 -13.92 3.95
CA VAL A 297 -11.28 -13.23 3.13
C VAL A 297 -9.88 -13.81 3.38
N GLN A 298 -9.54 -14.14 4.62
CA GLN A 298 -8.34 -14.90 4.94
C GLN A 298 -8.38 -16.23 4.23
N GLU A 299 -9.43 -17.05 4.33
CA GLU A 299 -9.47 -18.35 3.63
C GLU A 299 -9.37 -18.22 2.09
N THR A 300 -9.98 -17.20 1.49
CA THR A 300 -9.99 -17.00 0.03
C THR A 300 -8.66 -16.42 -0.48
N LEU A 301 -8.05 -15.46 0.22
CA LEU A 301 -6.70 -14.95 -0.08
C LEU A 301 -5.63 -16.00 0.26
N TRP A 302 -5.80 -16.77 1.33
CA TRP A 302 -4.92 -17.86 1.77
C TRP A 302 -4.88 -19.02 0.77
N CYS A 303 -6.01 -19.31 0.10
CA CYS A 303 -6.03 -20.26 -1.01
C CYS A 303 -5.25 -19.79 -2.24
N SER A 304 -5.04 -18.47 -2.37
CA SER A 304 -4.29 -17.84 -3.46
C SER A 304 -2.77 -17.78 -3.20
N ILE A 305 -2.33 -18.06 -1.96
CA ILE A 305 -0.92 -18.13 -1.58
C ILE A 305 -0.31 -19.47 -2.08
N PRO A 306 0.84 -19.46 -2.79
CA PRO A 306 1.50 -20.67 -3.26
C PRO A 306 1.76 -21.68 -2.12
N SER A 307 1.60 -22.97 -2.43
CA SER A 307 1.66 -24.08 -1.46
C SER A 307 2.98 -24.17 -0.67
N ARG A 308 4.06 -23.51 -1.14
CA ARG A 308 5.37 -23.49 -0.50
C ARG A 308 5.39 -22.61 0.76
N GLU A 309 4.76 -21.44 0.73
CA GLU A 309 4.64 -20.53 1.88
C GLU A 309 3.65 -21.07 2.93
N ARG A 310 2.56 -21.71 2.50
CA ARG A 310 1.65 -22.44 3.40
C ARG A 310 2.39 -23.43 4.29
N ARG A 311 3.44 -24.10 3.77
CA ARG A 311 4.24 -25.07 4.56
C ARG A 311 5.23 -24.42 5.52
N LEU A 312 5.67 -23.19 5.26
CA LEU A 312 6.59 -22.47 6.16
C LEU A 312 5.82 -21.87 7.35
N LEU A 313 4.66 -21.26 7.09
CA LEU A 313 3.80 -20.70 8.13
C LEU A 313 3.20 -21.77 9.07
N LEU A 314 2.93 -22.98 8.56
CA LEU A 314 2.48 -24.12 9.39
C LEU A 314 3.60 -24.73 10.25
N LYS A 315 4.87 -24.58 9.85
CA LYS A 315 6.02 -25.09 10.60
C LYS A 315 6.39 -24.20 11.79
N GLU A 316 6.18 -22.90 11.70
CA GLU A 316 6.42 -21.97 12.82
C GLU A 316 5.35 -22.08 13.92
N ASN A 317 4.12 -22.46 13.57
CA ASN A 317 3.03 -22.61 14.54
C ASN A 317 2.98 -23.99 15.25
N THR A 318 3.87 -24.93 14.89
CA THR A 318 3.90 -26.28 15.51
C THR A 318 5.07 -26.48 16.47
N SER A 319 5.93 -25.47 16.69
CA SER A 319 7.04 -25.54 17.64
C SER A 319 6.81 -24.67 18.89
N THR A 320 5.85 -25.04 19.72
CA THR A 320 5.76 -24.57 21.11
C THR A 320 5.41 -25.74 22.04
N GLU A 321 6.36 -26.66 22.22
CA GLU A 321 6.42 -27.43 23.48
C GLU A 321 7.00 -26.53 24.59
N PRO A 322 6.38 -26.46 25.78
CA PRO A 322 6.86 -25.62 26.86
C PRO A 322 8.07 -26.27 27.54
N ALA A 323 9.26 -25.66 27.36
CA ALA A 323 10.43 -25.98 28.14
C ALA A 323 10.25 -25.48 29.60
N SER A 324 10.52 -26.36 30.56
CA SER A 324 10.48 -26.14 32.01
C SER A 324 11.32 -24.95 32.46
N PRO A 325 10.94 -24.25 33.55
CA PRO A 325 11.61 -23.02 33.96
C PRO A 325 12.98 -23.30 34.61
N PRO A 326 14.01 -22.49 34.33
CA PRO A 326 15.29 -22.60 35.00
C PRO A 326 15.24 -21.94 36.39
N THR A 327 15.75 -22.69 37.37
CA THR A 327 16.03 -22.31 38.75
C THR A 327 17.02 -21.13 38.84
N SER A 328 16.70 -20.18 39.71
CA SER A 328 17.45 -18.97 40.04
C SER A 328 18.75 -19.23 40.82
N PRO A 329 19.79 -18.39 40.66
CA PRO A 329 20.87 -18.24 41.62
C PRO A 329 20.88 -16.86 42.33
N PRO A 330 21.66 -16.71 43.42
CA PRO A 330 21.29 -15.88 44.57
C PRO A 330 21.85 -14.44 44.54
N ALA A 331 21.23 -13.63 45.40
CA ALA A 331 21.51 -12.23 45.65
C ALA A 331 22.93 -11.93 46.16
N GLY A 332 23.51 -10.83 45.64
CA GLY A 332 24.74 -10.20 46.12
C GLY A 332 24.55 -8.68 46.29
N PRO A 333 25.38 -8.01 47.12
CA PRO A 333 24.90 -6.96 48.01
C PRO A 333 24.94 -5.53 47.46
N SER A 334 24.02 -4.74 48.02
CA SER A 334 23.79 -3.31 47.83
C SER A 334 25.01 -2.42 48.08
N LYS A 335 25.26 -1.45 47.20
CA LYS A 335 26.07 -0.26 47.50
C LYS A 335 25.24 1.02 47.27
N LYS A 336 25.19 1.83 48.34
CA LYS A 336 24.55 3.16 48.44
C LYS A 336 25.15 4.16 47.44
N PRO A 337 24.36 5.09 46.88
CA PRO A 337 24.89 6.28 46.23
C PRO A 337 25.09 7.44 47.24
N PRO A 338 26.13 8.26 47.10
CA PRO A 338 26.21 9.55 47.78
C PRO A 338 25.49 10.66 46.97
N GLY A 339 24.88 11.57 47.72
CA GLY A 339 24.16 12.75 47.22
C GLY A 339 25.04 13.91 46.74
N PRO A 340 24.42 15.09 46.48
CA PRO A 340 24.82 15.98 45.39
C PRO A 340 25.73 17.13 45.82
N SER A 341 26.56 17.62 44.88
CA SER A 341 27.27 18.90 45.00
C SER A 341 26.98 19.85 43.83
N LYS A 342 26.79 21.11 44.22
CA LYS A 342 26.29 22.29 43.49
C LYS A 342 27.27 22.85 42.45
N LYS A 343 26.74 23.83 41.68
CA LYS A 343 27.41 24.91 40.90
C LYS A 343 27.93 24.44 39.54
N SER A 344 27.98 25.21 38.46
CA SER A 344 27.57 26.56 38.06
C SER A 344 28.17 26.75 36.66
N LYS A 345 27.45 27.39 35.74
CA LYS A 345 27.91 28.36 34.71
C LYS A 345 27.18 28.18 33.38
N ASN A 346 26.41 29.21 33.03
CA ASN A 346 25.85 29.45 31.71
C ASN A 346 26.96 29.53 30.64
N PRO A 347 26.81 28.88 29.47
CA PRO A 347 27.61 29.19 28.31
C PRO A 347 27.06 30.42 27.54
N PRO A 348 27.94 31.15 26.82
CA PRO A 348 27.62 32.45 26.23
C PRO A 348 26.77 32.33 24.95
N LYS A 349 25.90 33.33 24.77
CA LYS A 349 25.09 33.54 23.56
C LYS A 349 25.99 33.82 22.35
N HIS A 350 26.11 32.88 21.43
CA HIS A 350 26.67 33.13 20.11
C HIS A 350 25.74 34.03 19.30
N LYS A 351 26.19 35.25 19.00
CA LYS A 351 25.59 36.15 18.02
C LYS A 351 25.83 35.57 16.63
N ARG A 352 24.76 35.24 15.90
CA ARG A 352 24.83 34.93 14.46
C ARG A 352 25.24 36.18 13.68
N PRO A 353 26.16 36.10 12.71
CA PRO A 353 26.43 37.19 11.78
C PRO A 353 25.24 37.39 10.84
N LYS A 354 24.86 38.65 10.62
CA LYS A 354 23.93 39.07 9.57
C LYS A 354 24.65 38.89 8.23
N VAL A 355 24.23 37.90 7.44
CA VAL A 355 24.63 37.80 6.03
C VAL A 355 23.74 38.75 5.24
N ALA A 356 24.37 39.67 4.53
CA ALA A 356 23.73 40.56 3.57
C ALA A 356 23.09 39.73 2.46
N ARG A 357 21.80 39.98 2.19
CA ARG A 357 21.12 39.48 0.99
C ARG A 357 21.37 40.49 -0.12
N ASP A 358 22.32 40.18 -0.98
CA ASP A 358 22.39 40.80 -2.30
C ASP A 358 21.32 40.16 -3.18
N ASN A 359 20.29 40.94 -3.48
CA ASN A 359 19.28 40.59 -4.47
C ASN A 359 19.91 40.72 -5.85
N ILE A 360 20.23 39.59 -6.47
CA ILE A 360 20.50 39.51 -7.91
C ILE A 360 19.15 39.69 -8.62
N MET A 361 19.01 40.83 -9.28
CA MET A 361 18.00 41.11 -10.30
C MET A 361 18.22 40.13 -11.47
N TYR A 362 17.21 39.32 -11.79
CA TYR A 362 17.04 38.81 -13.15
C TYR A 362 15.97 39.66 -13.82
N SER A 363 16.42 40.72 -14.50
CA SER A 363 15.68 41.33 -15.59
C SER A 363 16.11 40.65 -16.90
N ASP A 364 15.16 40.59 -17.82
CA ASP A 364 15.35 40.45 -19.27
C ASP A 364 15.77 39.08 -19.81
N PHE A 365 14.79 38.33 -20.31
CA PHE A 365 14.86 37.84 -21.70
C PHE A 365 13.44 37.68 -22.26
N LEU A 366 13.05 38.65 -23.06
CA LEU A 366 11.87 38.65 -23.94
C LEU A 366 12.37 38.35 -25.36
N SER A 367 11.57 37.55 -26.08
CA SER A 367 11.47 37.51 -27.55
C SER A 367 12.60 36.80 -28.31
N ILE A 368 12.24 35.79 -29.10
CA ILE A 368 12.26 35.90 -30.58
C ILE A 368 11.71 34.63 -31.27
N ARG A 369 10.71 34.89 -32.12
CA ARG A 369 10.36 34.31 -33.43
C ARG A 369 9.80 32.88 -33.57
N THR A 370 8.50 32.90 -33.87
CA THR A 370 7.85 32.17 -34.96
C THR A 370 8.73 31.92 -36.19
N TRP A 371 8.72 30.67 -36.67
CA TRP A 371 8.96 30.31 -38.07
C TRP A 371 7.81 29.43 -38.58
N LYS A 372 7.56 29.57 -39.88
CA LYS A 372 6.38 29.21 -40.68
C LYS A 372 5.88 27.78 -40.55
#